data_AF-A0A165BH13-F1
#
_entry.id   AF-A0A165BH13-F1
#
_cell.length_a   1.000
_cell.length_b   1.000
_cell.length_c   1.000
_cell.angle_alpha   90.00
_cell.angle_beta   90.00
_cell.angle_gamma   90.00
#
_symmetry.space_group_name_H-M   'P 1'
#
loop_
_entity.id
_entity.type
_entity.pdbx_description
1 polymer ?
#
loop_
_entity_poly.entity_id
_entity_poly.type
_entity_poly.pdbx_seq_one_letter_code
_entity_poly.pdbx_strand_id
1 'polypeptide(L)'
;MIVDKKPDTSDPPPYTSESGGAGPSMSTSPPDIARCNLLCVERSNEKINGSYVVDPSITIPEQFLQPLREDEVADDGRRANLRLVTTHSRIDADVWVLDKTDAKVLTPNRLVFQSTHGAVDIRLHDLGRKAPCNITVRNTHGSTTVQLPRDYVGKVTIHYKHGSVSALSPRMAMLSDVNGER
;
A
#
# COMPACT_ATOMS: atom_id res chain seq x y z
N MET A 1 -32.17 25.58 70.69
CA MET A 1 -31.11 26.14 69.82
C MET A 1 -29.91 25.19 69.89
N ILE A 2 -29.15 25.09 68.78
CA ILE A 2 -28.05 24.14 68.46
C ILE A 2 -28.61 22.80 67.94
N VAL A 3 -28.82 22.51 66.65
CA VAL A 3 -28.09 22.64 65.36
C VAL A 3 -26.91 21.64 65.22
N ASP A 4 -27.11 20.67 64.31
CA ASP A 4 -26.21 19.95 63.37
C ASP A 4 -24.75 19.62 63.78
N LYS A 5 -24.10 18.54 63.31
CA LYS A 5 -24.01 18.05 61.92
C LYS A 5 -23.24 16.71 61.91
N LYS A 6 -23.67 15.74 61.09
CA LYS A 6 -22.88 14.55 60.69
C LYS A 6 -21.74 14.99 59.75
N PRO A 7 -20.53 14.39 59.82
CA PRO A 7 -19.46 14.71 58.88
C PRO A 7 -19.72 14.14 57.49
N ASP A 8 -19.46 14.98 56.50
CA ASP A 8 -19.75 14.85 55.07
C ASP A 8 -19.00 13.69 54.40
N THR A 9 -19.72 13.00 53.52
CA THR A 9 -19.28 11.99 52.57
C THR A 9 -18.26 12.61 51.60
N SER A 10 -17.01 12.17 51.67
CA SER A 10 -15.96 12.54 50.70
C SER A 10 -16.20 11.78 49.39
N ASP A 11 -16.92 12.39 48.44
CA ASP A 11 -16.91 11.94 47.06
C ASP A 11 -15.48 12.07 46.48
N PRO A 12 -14.98 11.05 45.75
CA PRO A 12 -13.69 11.16 45.07
C PRO A 12 -13.75 12.23 43.96
N PRO A 13 -12.61 12.86 43.62
CA PRO A 13 -12.60 13.91 42.60
C PRO A 13 -13.11 13.38 41.26
N PRO A 14 -13.78 14.22 40.45
CA PRO A 14 -14.26 13.83 39.14
C PRO A 14 -13.08 13.44 38.26
N TYR A 15 -13.09 12.21 37.74
CA TYR A 15 -12.19 11.82 36.67
C TYR A 15 -12.48 12.71 35.46
N THR A 16 -11.55 13.62 35.16
CA THR A 16 -11.44 14.17 33.81
C THR A 16 -11.22 12.98 32.89
N SER A 17 -12.25 12.64 32.11
CA SER A 17 -12.08 11.86 30.91
C SER A 17 -11.12 12.65 30.02
N GLU A 18 -9.82 12.37 30.16
CA GLU A 18 -8.87 12.68 29.10
C GLU A 18 -9.42 11.95 27.89
N SER A 19 -10.09 12.72 27.03
CA SER A 19 -10.46 12.33 25.68
C SER A 19 -9.15 11.92 25.03
N GLY A 20 -8.82 10.64 25.16
CA GLY A 20 -7.70 10.00 24.49
C GLY A 20 -7.84 10.38 23.05
N GLY A 21 -6.97 11.29 22.62
CA GLY A 21 -7.01 11.87 21.30
C GLY A 21 -7.11 10.72 20.33
N ALA A 22 -8.25 10.65 19.62
CA ALA A 22 -8.28 9.96 18.36
C ALA A 22 -7.16 10.60 17.54
N GLY A 23 -6.00 9.96 17.52
CA GLY A 23 -4.91 10.37 16.65
C GLY A 23 -5.51 10.52 15.26
N PRO A 24 -5.20 11.60 14.51
CA PRO A 24 -5.86 11.84 13.24
C PRO A 24 -5.62 10.62 12.36
N SER A 25 -6.66 9.82 12.13
CA SER A 25 -6.74 8.94 10.96
C SER A 25 -6.81 9.87 9.77
N MET A 26 -5.67 10.41 9.35
CA MET A 26 -5.57 11.11 8.08
C MET A 26 -5.72 10.04 7.01
N SER A 27 -6.95 9.84 6.53
CA SER A 27 -7.14 9.43 5.15
C SER A 27 -6.41 10.47 4.31
N THR A 28 -5.22 10.13 3.80
CA THR A 28 -4.44 11.03 2.97
C THR A 28 -5.16 11.14 1.63
N SER A 29 -5.86 12.26 1.43
CA SER A 29 -6.46 12.54 0.13
C SER A 29 -5.39 12.46 -0.97
N PRO A 30 -5.71 11.90 -2.15
CA PRO A 30 -4.77 11.85 -3.25
C PRO A 30 -4.23 13.26 -3.56
N PRO A 31 -2.92 13.40 -3.85
CA PRO A 31 -2.35 14.68 -4.24
C PRO A 31 -2.93 15.15 -5.57
N ASP A 32 -2.98 16.47 -5.78
CA ASP A 32 -3.41 17.08 -7.03
C ASP A 32 -2.30 16.99 -8.09
N ILE A 33 -2.08 15.78 -8.61
CA ILE A 33 -1.11 15.46 -9.65
C ILE A 33 -1.78 14.70 -10.79
N ALA A 34 -1.07 14.58 -11.92
CA ALA A 34 -1.54 13.83 -13.07
C ALA A 34 -1.85 12.38 -12.69
N ARG A 35 -3.06 11.94 -13.03
CA ARG A 35 -3.49 10.56 -12.86
C ARG A 35 -2.96 9.69 -13.98
N CYS A 36 -2.71 8.42 -13.69
CA CYS A 36 -2.17 7.49 -14.67
C CYS A 36 -2.91 6.15 -14.65
N ASN A 37 -2.86 5.47 -15.80
CA ASN A 37 -3.24 4.07 -15.94
C ASN A 37 -2.36 3.45 -17.03
N LEU A 38 -2.07 2.16 -16.90
CA LEU A 38 -1.19 1.42 -17.83
C LEU A 38 0.20 2.07 -18.00
N LEU A 39 0.71 2.70 -16.94
CA LEU A 39 2.00 3.40 -16.96
C LEU A 39 3.15 2.43 -16.71
N CYS A 40 4.11 2.37 -17.63
CA CYS A 40 5.37 1.65 -17.47
C CYS A 40 6.55 2.63 -17.47
N VAL A 41 7.32 2.65 -16.38
CA VAL A 41 8.56 3.42 -16.26
C VAL A 41 9.70 2.45 -16.04
N GLU A 42 10.67 2.46 -16.95
CA GLU A 42 11.84 1.61 -16.90
C GLU A 42 13.12 2.44 -16.96
N ARG A 43 14.01 2.25 -16.00
CA ARG A 43 15.26 3.01 -15.86
C ARG A 43 16.40 2.10 -15.42
N SER A 44 17.39 1.88 -16.27
CA SER A 44 18.49 0.95 -15.93
C SER A 44 19.40 1.48 -14.83
N ASN A 45 19.81 2.75 -14.90
CA ASN A 45 20.81 3.36 -14.00
C ASN A 45 20.27 4.55 -13.20
N GLU A 46 19.04 4.98 -13.46
CA GLU A 46 18.43 6.11 -12.78
C GLU A 46 17.43 5.63 -11.73
N LYS A 47 17.35 6.40 -10.64
CA LYS A 47 16.35 6.18 -9.61
C LYS A 47 14.96 6.54 -10.14
N ILE A 48 13.96 5.81 -9.68
CA ILE A 48 12.55 6.13 -9.93
C ILE A 48 11.98 6.67 -8.63
N ASN A 49 11.79 7.99 -8.59
CA ASN A 49 11.20 8.67 -7.45
C ASN A 49 9.91 9.36 -7.90
N GLY A 50 8.86 9.32 -7.09
CA GLY A 50 7.68 10.12 -7.35
C GLY A 50 6.41 9.70 -6.62
N SER A 51 5.37 10.48 -6.87
CA SER A 51 4.01 10.21 -6.43
C SER A 51 3.17 9.80 -7.63
N TYR A 52 2.35 8.76 -7.48
CA TYR A 52 1.54 8.20 -8.57
C TYR A 52 0.08 8.06 -8.11
N VAL A 53 -0.85 8.67 -8.85
CA VAL A 53 -2.29 8.49 -8.63
C VAL A 53 -2.84 7.59 -9.73
N VAL A 54 -3.11 6.33 -9.40
CA VAL A 54 -3.60 5.33 -10.35
C VAL A 54 -5.11 5.44 -10.47
N ASP A 55 -5.61 5.73 -11.68
CA ASP A 55 -7.03 5.87 -11.98
C ASP A 55 -7.45 4.83 -13.05
N PRO A 56 -8.09 3.72 -12.64
CA PRO A 56 -8.44 2.62 -13.54
C PRO A 56 -9.59 2.95 -14.50
N SER A 57 -10.23 4.12 -14.34
CA SER A 57 -11.26 4.61 -15.26
C SER A 57 -10.66 5.22 -16.54
N ILE A 58 -9.37 5.59 -16.51
CA ILE A 58 -8.67 6.12 -17.68
C ILE A 58 -8.51 5.00 -18.70
N THR A 59 -9.18 5.15 -19.84
CA THR A 59 -9.09 4.20 -20.96
C THR A 59 -8.11 4.76 -21.99
N ILE A 60 -7.08 3.98 -22.31
CA ILE A 60 -6.07 4.34 -23.30
C ILE A 60 -6.25 3.39 -24.51
N PRO A 61 -6.45 3.91 -25.72
CA PRO A 61 -6.52 3.09 -26.92
C PRO A 61 -5.24 2.27 -27.13
N GLU A 62 -5.38 1.01 -27.55
CA GLU A 62 -4.25 0.07 -27.68
C GLU A 62 -3.14 0.56 -28.61
N GLN A 63 -3.48 1.34 -29.63
CA GLN A 63 -2.53 1.95 -30.57
C GLN A 63 -1.53 2.92 -29.91
N PHE A 64 -1.83 3.43 -28.72
CA PHE A 64 -0.93 4.28 -27.94
C PHE A 64 -0.17 3.52 -26.85
N LEU A 65 -0.46 2.23 -26.67
CA LEU A 65 0.24 1.40 -25.70
C LEU A 65 1.52 0.85 -26.32
N GLN A 66 2.60 0.85 -25.54
CA GLN A 66 3.83 0.17 -25.94
C GLN A 66 3.56 -1.32 -26.15
N PRO A 67 4.24 -2.03 -27.07
CA PRO A 67 4.07 -3.48 -27.23
C PRO A 67 4.15 -4.23 -25.89
N LEU A 68 3.25 -5.18 -25.68
CA LEU A 68 3.20 -5.94 -24.44
C LEU A 68 4.35 -6.94 -24.43
N ARG A 69 5.22 -6.88 -23.43
CA ARG A 69 6.32 -7.86 -23.32
C ARG A 69 5.84 -9.11 -22.62
N GLU A 70 6.40 -10.26 -22.97
CA GLU A 70 6.03 -11.55 -22.37
C GLU A 70 6.24 -11.56 -20.84
N ASP A 71 7.25 -10.84 -20.34
CA ASP A 71 7.53 -10.69 -18.90
C ASP A 71 6.55 -9.75 -18.17
N GLU A 72 5.79 -8.94 -18.93
CA GLU A 72 4.83 -7.97 -18.41
C GLU A 72 3.42 -8.56 -18.25
N VAL A 73 3.08 -9.56 -19.08
CA VAL A 73 1.78 -10.24 -19.08
C VAL A 73 1.58 -10.97 -17.75
N ALA A 74 0.52 -10.62 -17.02
CA ALA A 74 0.08 -11.45 -15.90
C ALA A 74 -0.58 -12.75 -16.41
N ASP A 75 -0.76 -13.73 -15.54
CA ASP A 75 -1.42 -15.01 -15.87
C ASP A 75 -2.83 -14.82 -16.47
N ASP A 76 -3.47 -13.67 -16.19
CA ASP A 76 -4.78 -13.27 -16.71
C ASP A 76 -4.73 -12.52 -18.05
N GLY A 77 -3.55 -12.39 -18.67
CA GLY A 77 -3.33 -11.70 -19.93
C GLY A 77 -3.25 -10.17 -19.84
N ARG A 78 -3.22 -9.59 -18.63
CA ARG A 78 -3.39 -8.13 -18.45
C ARG A 78 -2.10 -7.37 -18.14
N ARG A 79 -2.05 -6.13 -18.66
CA ARG A 79 -1.05 -5.12 -18.28
C ARG A 79 -1.24 -4.67 -16.84
N ALA A 80 -0.13 -4.30 -16.21
CA ALA A 80 -0.18 -3.62 -14.93
C ALA A 80 -0.73 -2.19 -15.11
N ASN A 81 -1.49 -1.69 -14.13
CA ASN A 81 -1.92 -0.30 -14.09
C ASN A 81 -0.73 0.64 -13.83
N LEU A 82 0.25 0.17 -13.06
CA LEU A 82 1.52 0.84 -12.79
C LEU A 82 2.65 -0.20 -12.74
N ARG A 83 3.69 0.00 -13.54
CA ARG A 83 4.91 -0.82 -13.57
C ARG A 83 6.13 0.07 -13.47
N LEU A 84 6.90 -0.05 -12.38
CA LEU A 84 8.17 0.66 -12.17
C LEU A 84 9.31 -0.36 -12.13
N VAL A 85 10.29 -0.22 -13.02
CA VAL A 85 11.40 -1.18 -13.14
C VAL A 85 12.74 -0.47 -13.20
N THR A 86 13.69 -0.96 -12.42
CA THR A 86 15.08 -0.50 -12.47
C THR A 86 16.08 -1.67 -12.37
N THR A 87 17.28 -1.49 -12.91
CA THR A 87 18.33 -2.52 -12.86
C THR A 87 19.33 -2.26 -11.75
N HIS A 88 19.86 -1.04 -11.64
CA HIS A 88 20.97 -0.69 -10.74
C HIS A 88 20.65 0.45 -9.78
N SER A 89 19.36 0.77 -9.61
CA SER A 89 18.95 1.91 -8.81
C SER A 89 17.79 1.59 -7.87
N ARG A 90 17.33 2.64 -7.20
CA ARG A 90 16.26 2.60 -6.20
C ARG A 90 14.93 3.02 -6.79
N ILE A 91 13.87 2.38 -6.32
CA ILE A 91 12.49 2.84 -6.47
C ILE A 91 12.03 3.39 -5.13
N ASP A 92 11.58 4.64 -5.10
CA ASP A 92 10.96 5.29 -3.94
C ASP A 92 9.65 5.96 -4.40
N ALA A 93 8.53 5.31 -4.12
CA ALA A 93 7.24 5.72 -4.67
C ALA A 93 6.14 5.81 -3.62
N ASP A 94 5.40 6.93 -3.64
CA ASP A 94 4.12 7.09 -2.98
C ASP A 94 3.00 6.80 -3.99
N VAL A 95 2.09 5.89 -3.68
CA VAL A 95 1.06 5.44 -4.62
C VAL A 95 -0.33 5.51 -3.99
N TRP A 96 -1.24 6.17 -4.70
CA TRP A 96 -2.67 6.20 -4.43
C TRP A 96 -3.38 5.43 -5.53
N VAL A 97 -4.41 4.67 -5.17
CA VAL A 97 -5.25 3.95 -6.13
C VAL A 97 -6.67 4.46 -5.97
N LEU A 98 -7.29 4.87 -7.07
CA LEU A 98 -8.68 5.34 -7.05
C LEU A 98 -9.65 4.19 -7.30
N ASP A 99 -10.83 4.29 -6.70
CA ASP A 99 -11.92 3.36 -6.93
C ASP A 99 -12.44 3.49 -8.37
N LYS A 100 -12.70 2.34 -8.99
CA LYS A 100 -13.46 2.28 -10.23
C LYS A 100 -14.95 2.32 -9.89
N THR A 101 -15.55 3.51 -9.94
CA THR A 101 -16.93 3.78 -9.50
C THR A 101 -18.03 3.01 -10.25
N ASP A 102 -17.74 2.40 -11.40
CA ASP A 102 -18.78 1.83 -12.29
C ASP A 102 -18.58 0.36 -12.68
N ALA A 103 -17.65 -0.37 -12.05
CA ALA A 103 -17.35 -1.74 -12.46
C ALA A 103 -18.27 -2.77 -11.78
N LYS A 104 -19.17 -3.38 -12.57
CA LYS A 104 -20.01 -4.53 -12.18
C LYS A 104 -19.19 -5.75 -11.70
N VAL A 105 -17.92 -5.80 -12.08
CA VAL A 105 -16.91 -6.76 -11.62
C VAL A 105 -15.69 -5.94 -11.15
N LEU A 106 -15.36 -5.99 -9.86
CA LEU A 106 -14.13 -5.36 -9.37
C LEU A 106 -12.92 -6.18 -9.81
N THR A 107 -12.35 -5.83 -10.95
CA THR A 107 -11.03 -6.34 -11.34
C THR A 107 -9.95 -5.65 -10.52
N PRO A 108 -9.04 -6.41 -9.87
CA PRO A 108 -7.99 -5.84 -9.05
C PRO A 108 -7.04 -4.94 -9.83
N ASN A 109 -6.65 -3.82 -9.22
CA ASN A 109 -5.59 -2.97 -9.71
C ASN A 109 -4.25 -3.67 -9.55
N ARG A 110 -3.49 -3.78 -10.63
CA ARG A 110 -2.20 -4.45 -10.64
C ARG A 110 -1.06 -3.43 -10.60
N LEU A 111 -0.27 -3.50 -9.54
CA LEU A 111 0.91 -2.65 -9.32
C LEU A 111 2.16 -3.54 -9.29
N VAL A 112 3.17 -3.22 -10.09
CA VAL A 112 4.40 -4.00 -10.22
C VAL A 112 5.61 -3.11 -9.98
N PHE A 113 6.46 -3.51 -9.03
CA PHE A 113 7.69 -2.82 -8.71
C PHE A 113 8.84 -3.81 -8.76
N GLN A 114 9.86 -3.54 -9.57
CA GLN A 114 10.98 -4.46 -9.77
C GLN A 114 12.34 -3.76 -9.74
N SER A 115 13.25 -4.27 -8.93
CA SER A 115 14.68 -3.90 -8.96
C SER A 115 15.57 -5.14 -9.04
N THR A 116 16.72 -5.04 -9.70
CA THR A 116 17.72 -6.11 -9.72
C THR A 116 18.82 -5.88 -8.69
N HIS A 117 19.38 -4.67 -8.66
CA HIS A 117 20.46 -4.24 -7.76
C HIS A 117 20.08 -2.90 -7.15
N GLY A 118 19.28 -2.92 -6.09
CA GLY A 118 18.85 -1.69 -5.43
C GLY A 118 17.75 -1.90 -4.42
N ALA A 119 17.27 -0.80 -3.85
CA ALA A 119 16.18 -0.82 -2.89
C ALA A 119 14.83 -0.54 -3.58
N VAL A 120 13.77 -1.13 -3.05
CA VAL A 120 12.39 -0.82 -3.47
C VAL A 120 11.60 -0.42 -2.24
N ASP A 121 11.27 0.86 -2.14
CA ASP A 121 10.52 1.44 -1.02
C ASP A 121 9.19 2.01 -1.54
N ILE A 122 8.11 1.34 -1.19
CA ILE A 122 6.77 1.67 -1.68
C ILE A 122 5.89 2.04 -0.51
N ARG A 123 5.18 3.16 -0.67
CA ARG A 123 4.20 3.67 0.28
C ARG A 123 2.84 3.70 -0.37
N LEU A 124 2.02 2.73 -0.02
CA LEU A 124 0.64 2.67 -0.48
C LEU A 124 -0.23 3.50 0.47
N HIS A 125 -0.93 4.45 -0.11
CA HIS A 125 -1.91 5.30 0.56
C HIS A 125 -3.33 4.78 0.28
N ASP A 126 -4.33 5.44 0.86
CA ASP A 126 -5.76 5.09 0.74
C ASP A 126 -6.09 4.62 -0.70
N LEU A 127 -6.48 3.35 -0.81
CA LEU A 127 -6.69 2.65 -2.08
C LEU A 127 -8.09 2.93 -2.65
N GLY A 128 -8.81 3.93 -2.12
CA GLY A 128 -10.23 4.07 -2.34
C GLY A 128 -10.99 3.05 -1.49
N ARG A 129 -12.25 3.34 -1.18
CA ARG A 129 -13.07 2.44 -0.37
C ARG A 129 -13.32 1.15 -1.17
N LYS A 130 -12.46 0.16 -0.89
CA LYS A 130 -12.53 -1.23 -1.35
C LYS A 130 -12.01 -1.49 -2.76
N ALA A 131 -11.14 -0.68 -3.36
CA ALA A 131 -10.49 -1.10 -4.60
C ALA A 131 -9.58 -2.32 -4.32
N PRO A 132 -9.85 -3.52 -4.91
CA PRO A 132 -8.95 -4.62 -4.78
C PRO A 132 -7.65 -4.28 -5.50
N CYS A 133 -6.53 -4.61 -4.88
CA CYS A 133 -5.22 -4.34 -5.42
C CYS A 133 -4.32 -5.56 -5.28
N ASN A 134 -3.63 -5.91 -6.36
CA ASN A 134 -2.58 -6.89 -6.39
C ASN A 134 -1.25 -6.17 -6.56
N ILE A 135 -0.43 -6.19 -5.50
CA ILE A 135 0.89 -5.57 -5.48
C ILE A 135 1.93 -6.66 -5.58
N THR A 136 2.76 -6.58 -6.62
CA THR A 136 3.92 -7.45 -6.81
C THR A 136 5.19 -6.63 -6.66
N VAL A 137 6.02 -6.98 -5.69
CA VAL A 137 7.35 -6.41 -5.52
C VAL A 137 8.40 -7.49 -5.73
N ARG A 138 9.33 -7.28 -6.65
CA ARG A 138 10.42 -8.21 -6.96
C ARG A 138 11.76 -7.50 -6.76
N ASN A 139 12.62 -8.10 -5.95
CA ASN A 139 13.99 -7.63 -5.78
C ASN A 139 14.96 -8.82 -5.77
N THR A 140 16.01 -8.75 -6.59
CA THR A 140 17.02 -9.82 -6.67
C THR A 140 18.14 -9.58 -5.67
N HIS A 141 18.67 -8.36 -5.62
CA HIS A 141 19.77 -7.96 -4.76
C HIS A 141 19.49 -6.58 -4.15
N GLY A 142 19.02 -6.59 -2.91
CA GLY A 142 18.84 -5.38 -2.13
C GLY A 142 17.77 -5.55 -1.06
N SER A 143 17.23 -4.42 -0.62
CA SER A 143 16.18 -4.37 0.39
C SER A 143 14.84 -3.99 -0.21
N THR A 144 13.76 -4.46 0.40
CA THR A 144 12.40 -4.10 0.02
C THR A 144 11.62 -3.66 1.24
N THR A 145 11.03 -2.48 1.16
CA THR A 145 10.13 -1.93 2.17
C THR A 145 8.79 -1.66 1.51
N VAL A 146 7.72 -2.23 2.06
CA VAL A 146 6.36 -1.97 1.61
C VAL A 146 5.55 -1.49 2.80
N GLN A 147 5.05 -0.26 2.71
CA GLN A 147 4.11 0.28 3.68
C GLN A 147 2.70 0.12 3.11
N LEU A 148 1.88 -0.66 3.80
CA LEU A 148 0.47 -0.88 3.45
C LEU A 148 -0.42 0.07 4.25
N PRO A 149 -1.58 0.49 3.72
CA PRO A 149 -2.57 1.25 4.47
C PRO A 149 -3.04 0.48 5.71
N ARG A 150 -3.39 1.22 6.75
CA ARG A 150 -3.80 0.66 8.05
C ARG A 150 -5.09 -0.18 7.98
N ASP A 151 -5.91 0.09 7.00
CA ASP A 151 -7.19 -0.56 6.71
C ASP A 151 -7.08 -1.62 5.60
N TYR A 152 -5.87 -1.91 5.12
CA TYR A 152 -5.64 -3.00 4.19
C TYR A 152 -6.11 -4.34 4.79
N VAL A 153 -6.97 -5.03 4.05
CA VAL A 153 -7.44 -6.39 4.37
C VAL A 153 -7.15 -7.26 3.16
N GLY A 154 -6.20 -8.17 3.30
CA GLY A 154 -5.78 -9.04 2.21
C GLY A 154 -4.63 -9.95 2.62
N LYS A 155 -4.28 -10.86 1.70
CA LYS A 155 -3.15 -11.77 1.88
C LYS A 155 -1.86 -11.06 1.53
N VAL A 156 -0.85 -11.21 2.37
CA VAL A 156 0.54 -10.88 2.07
C VAL A 156 1.32 -12.19 1.98
N THR A 157 2.12 -12.34 0.93
CA THR A 157 2.99 -13.51 0.73
C THR A 157 4.40 -12.98 0.49
N ILE A 158 5.38 -13.49 1.24
CA ILE A 158 6.76 -13.01 1.26
C ILE A 158 7.70 -14.18 1.02
N HIS A 159 8.19 -14.28 -0.21
CA HIS A 159 9.19 -15.26 -0.59
C HIS A 159 10.58 -14.61 -0.70
N TYR A 160 11.58 -15.19 -0.05
CA TYR A 160 12.98 -14.77 -0.18
C TYR A 160 13.92 -15.98 -0.20
N LYS A 161 14.94 -15.93 -1.07
CA LYS A 161 15.96 -17.00 -1.15
C LYS A 161 17.09 -16.79 -0.14
N HIS A 162 17.53 -15.53 0.00
CA HIS A 162 18.60 -15.12 0.88
C HIS A 162 18.20 -13.83 1.59
N GLY A 163 18.50 -13.71 2.87
CA GLY A 163 18.15 -12.55 3.69
C GLY A 163 17.19 -12.90 4.83
N SER A 164 16.46 -11.90 5.29
CA SER A 164 15.52 -12.01 6.40
C SER A 164 14.40 -11.00 6.24
N VAL A 165 13.23 -11.33 6.79
CA VAL A 165 12.10 -10.41 6.90
C VAL A 165 12.10 -9.82 8.31
N SER A 166 11.94 -8.50 8.42
CA SER A 166 11.81 -7.82 9.70
C SER A 166 10.52 -8.24 10.42
N ALA A 167 10.42 -7.93 11.72
CA ALA A 167 9.22 -8.21 12.49
C ALA A 167 7.99 -7.59 11.81
N LEU A 168 7.02 -8.44 11.47
CA LEU A 168 5.76 -8.01 10.87
C LEU A 168 4.90 -7.28 11.91
N SER A 169 3.99 -6.44 11.44
CA SER A 169 3.11 -5.71 12.36
C SER A 169 2.23 -6.68 13.17
N PRO A 170 1.87 -6.36 14.43
CA PRO A 170 0.98 -7.19 15.25
C PRO A 170 -0.42 -7.43 14.64
N ARG A 171 -0.76 -6.68 13.59
CA ARG A 171 -2.04 -6.78 12.87
C ARG A 171 -2.01 -7.81 11.73
N MET A 172 -0.85 -8.41 11.46
CA MET A 172 -0.72 -9.51 10.53
C MET A 172 -0.92 -10.83 11.26
N ALA A 173 -1.91 -11.61 10.83
CA ALA A 173 -2.05 -12.99 11.25
C ALA A 173 -1.21 -13.86 10.30
N MET A 174 -0.22 -14.57 10.85
CA MET A 174 0.60 -15.49 10.07
C MET A 174 -0.23 -16.75 9.78
N LEU A 175 -0.45 -17.04 8.50
CA LEU A 175 -0.96 -18.34 8.08
C LEU A 175 0.26 -19.25 7.97
N SER A 176 0.33 -20.30 8.79
CA SER A 176 1.52 -21.13 8.93
C SER A 176 1.94 -21.82 7.63
N ASP A 177 3.25 -21.88 7.41
CA ASP A 177 3.93 -22.48 6.27
C ASP A 177 3.56 -23.96 6.06
N VAL A 178 3.21 -24.31 4.83
CA VAL A 178 3.38 -25.67 4.30
C VAL A 178 4.40 -25.53 3.17
N ASN A 179 5.58 -26.13 3.31
CA ASN A 179 6.71 -26.10 2.35
C ASN A 179 7.56 -24.82 2.22
N GLY A 180 7.74 -24.03 3.29
CA GLY A 180 8.80 -23.00 3.33
C GLY A 180 8.52 -21.71 2.53
N GLU A 181 7.27 -21.51 2.08
CA GLU A 181 6.74 -20.19 1.72
C GLU A 181 6.20 -19.50 2.98
N ARG A 182 6.57 -18.24 3.18
CA ARG A 182 6.08 -17.34 4.23
C ARG A 182 5.23 -16.21 3.66
#